data_AF-A0A4D8PGQ3-F1
#
_entry.id   AF-A0A4D8PGQ3-F1
#
_cell.length_a   1.000
_cell.length_b   1.000
_cell.length_c   1.000
_cell.angle_alpha   90.00
_cell.angle_beta   90.00
_cell.angle_gamma   90.00
#
_symmetry.space_group_name_H-M   'P 1'
#
loop_
_entity.id
_entity.type
_entity.pdbx_description
1 polymer ?
#
loop_
_entity_poly.entity_id
_entity_poly.type
_entity_poly.pdbx_seq_one_letter_code
_entity_poly.pdbx_strand_id
1 'polypeptide(L)'
;MAPPVSSSLADQKLLRQQLDAAHAEAAQPLSREEVTDIVRSILGSMDGDISATDLRLYKEVVDLARFIESAKQELAALQPAEIRDQHIPNATDELDAVVGATEQATFAIFDACDVITGISGQIDPESSAKLTEQVTKIFEACNFQDITGQRISKVVRTLKHIESKVDMIVAAFGDEVRQNHTRPAAAAAAEVHTDPSPNFATDRPADDPEAGLLHGPQMTSAAMDQDEIDRLLASFD
;
A
#
# COMPACT_ATOMS: atom_id res chain seq x y z
N MET A 1 -9.89 -95.39 -19.31
CA MET A 1 -11.04 -94.72 -18.68
C MET A 1 -10.51 -93.45 -18.04
N ALA A 2 -10.77 -92.29 -18.66
CA ALA A 2 -10.21 -90.99 -18.21
C ALA A 2 -10.97 -90.49 -16.97
N PRO A 3 -10.30 -89.92 -15.95
CA PRO A 3 -10.98 -89.33 -14.80
C PRO A 3 -11.57 -87.94 -15.16
N PRO A 4 -12.65 -87.51 -14.49
CA PRO A 4 -13.37 -86.30 -14.87
C PRO A 4 -12.59 -85.05 -14.41
N VAL A 5 -12.08 -84.29 -15.36
CA VAL A 5 -11.38 -82.99 -15.14
C VAL A 5 -12.36 -81.86 -14.77
N SER A 6 -13.64 -82.17 -14.56
CA SER A 6 -14.72 -81.16 -14.51
C SER A 6 -14.96 -80.51 -13.14
N SER A 7 -14.45 -81.04 -12.01
CA SER A 7 -14.69 -80.45 -10.68
C SER A 7 -13.68 -79.35 -10.30
N SER A 8 -12.41 -79.51 -10.67
CA SER A 8 -11.34 -78.58 -10.27
C SER A 8 -11.49 -77.18 -10.89
N LEU A 9 -11.99 -77.09 -12.13
CA LEU A 9 -12.22 -75.80 -12.80
C LEU A 9 -13.43 -75.05 -12.22
N ALA A 10 -14.43 -75.76 -11.71
CA ALA A 10 -15.60 -75.16 -11.06
C ALA A 10 -15.23 -74.58 -9.69
N ASP A 11 -14.46 -75.32 -8.89
CA ASP A 11 -13.99 -74.89 -7.57
C ASP A 11 -13.02 -73.71 -7.68
N GLN A 12 -12.12 -73.74 -8.67
CA GLN A 12 -11.17 -72.65 -8.92
C GLN A 12 -11.86 -71.37 -9.42
N LYS A 13 -12.96 -71.52 -10.18
CA LYS A 13 -13.80 -70.40 -10.61
C LYS A 13 -14.59 -69.79 -9.46
N LEU A 14 -15.11 -70.62 -8.55
CA LEU A 14 -15.82 -70.18 -7.36
C LEU A 14 -14.90 -69.41 -6.40
N LEU A 15 -13.69 -69.90 -6.17
CA LEU A 15 -12.70 -69.24 -5.32
C LEU A 15 -12.28 -67.88 -5.89
N ARG A 16 -12.11 -67.79 -7.22
CA ARG A 16 -11.81 -66.53 -7.91
C ARG A 16 -12.94 -65.52 -7.76
N GLN A 17 -14.18 -65.97 -7.90
CA GLN A 17 -15.37 -65.14 -7.73
C GLN A 17 -15.51 -64.60 -6.30
N GLN A 18 -15.14 -65.40 -5.29
CA GLN A 18 -15.10 -64.98 -3.88
C GLN A 18 -13.97 -63.98 -3.60
N LEU A 19 -12.78 -64.19 -4.18
CA LEU A 19 -11.65 -63.26 -4.08
C LEU A 19 -11.95 -61.91 -4.76
N ASP A 20 -12.56 -61.93 -5.94
CA ASP A 20 -12.96 -60.72 -6.65
C ASP A 20 -14.05 -59.95 -5.88
N ALA A 21 -14.98 -60.66 -5.23
CA ALA A 21 -15.99 -60.05 -4.36
C ALA A 21 -15.36 -59.43 -3.10
N ALA A 22 -14.43 -60.13 -2.44
CA ALA A 22 -13.72 -59.61 -1.27
C ALA A 22 -12.82 -58.40 -1.61
N HIS A 23 -12.18 -58.41 -2.78
CA HIS A 23 -11.43 -57.25 -3.29
C HIS A 23 -12.35 -56.07 -3.62
N ALA A 24 -13.55 -56.31 -4.16
CA ALA A 24 -14.52 -55.27 -4.44
C ALA A 24 -15.13 -54.66 -3.17
N GLU A 25 -15.27 -55.45 -2.10
CA GLU A 25 -15.69 -54.98 -0.77
C GLU A 25 -14.58 -54.14 -0.10
N ALA A 26 -13.32 -54.56 -0.22
CA ALA A 26 -12.16 -53.80 0.29
C ALA A 26 -11.82 -52.52 -0.51
N ALA A 27 -12.28 -52.42 -1.76
CA ALA A 27 -12.07 -51.26 -2.63
C ALA A 27 -13.16 -50.18 -2.49
N GLN A 28 -14.18 -50.40 -1.65
CA GLN A 28 -15.21 -49.39 -1.42
C GLN A 28 -14.66 -48.27 -0.54
N PRO A 29 -14.81 -47.00 -0.95
CA PRO A 29 -14.47 -45.88 -0.08
C PRO A 29 -15.35 -45.95 1.16
N LEU A 30 -14.73 -45.83 2.34
CA LEU A 30 -15.42 -45.84 3.62
C LEU A 30 -16.64 -44.92 3.57
N SER A 31 -17.79 -45.45 3.98
CA SER A 31 -19.01 -44.67 4.09
C SER A 31 -18.83 -43.57 5.15
N ARG A 32 -19.62 -42.50 5.03
CA ARG A 32 -19.59 -41.39 5.99
C ARG A 32 -19.86 -41.85 7.42
N GLU A 33 -20.67 -42.89 7.61
CA GLU A 33 -20.97 -43.48 8.92
C GLU A 33 -19.74 -44.22 9.48
N GLU A 34 -19.06 -45.04 8.67
CA GLU A 34 -17.83 -45.75 9.08
C GLU A 34 -16.69 -44.79 9.42
N VAL A 35 -16.52 -43.71 8.64
CA VAL A 35 -15.54 -42.66 8.96
C VAL A 35 -15.88 -42.00 10.30
N THR A 36 -17.17 -41.76 10.56
CA THR A 36 -17.62 -41.15 11.82
C THR A 36 -17.36 -42.08 13.00
N ASP A 37 -17.58 -43.38 12.85
CA ASP A 37 -17.33 -44.38 13.89
C ASP A 37 -15.84 -44.58 14.17
N ILE A 38 -15.00 -44.57 13.14
CA ILE A 38 -13.53 -44.62 13.28
C ILE A 38 -13.03 -43.37 14.02
N VAL A 39 -13.47 -42.18 13.61
CA VAL A 39 -13.12 -40.92 14.27
C VAL A 39 -13.59 -40.92 15.73
N ARG A 40 -14.80 -41.43 16.00
CA ARG A 40 -15.35 -41.56 17.35
C ARG A 40 -14.56 -42.54 18.21
N SER A 41 -14.12 -43.65 17.65
CA SER A 41 -13.28 -44.64 18.33
C SER A 41 -11.89 -44.09 18.65
N ILE A 42 -11.27 -43.34 17.73
CA ILE A 42 -9.98 -42.66 17.96
C ILE A 42 -10.13 -41.60 19.05
N LEU A 43 -11.17 -40.77 18.97
CA LEU A 43 -11.47 -39.76 19.99
C LEU A 43 -11.75 -40.39 21.36
N GLY A 44 -12.43 -41.54 21.40
CA GLY A 44 -12.66 -42.31 22.64
C GLY A 44 -11.42 -43.02 23.18
N SER A 45 -10.45 -43.36 22.33
CA SER A 45 -9.16 -43.92 22.76
C SER A 45 -8.18 -42.85 23.28
N MET A 46 -8.49 -41.57 23.04
CA MET A 46 -7.75 -40.38 23.52
C MET A 46 -8.43 -39.70 24.72
N ASP A 47 -9.41 -40.36 25.36
CA ASP A 47 -10.27 -39.84 26.43
C ASP A 47 -9.55 -39.72 27.79
N GLY A 48 -8.48 -38.92 27.82
CA GLY A 48 -7.71 -38.66 29.04
C GLY A 48 -6.72 -37.49 28.99
N ASP A 49 -6.33 -36.99 27.81
CA ASP A 49 -5.23 -36.01 27.69
C ASP A 49 -5.58 -34.71 26.96
N ILE A 50 -6.82 -34.52 26.51
CA ILE A 50 -7.26 -33.27 25.86
C ILE A 50 -8.49 -32.74 26.60
N SER A 51 -8.27 -31.70 27.40
CA SER A 51 -9.35 -31.00 28.10
C SER A 51 -10.24 -30.26 27.09
N ALA A 52 -11.51 -30.06 27.45
CA ALA A 52 -12.39 -29.15 26.72
C ALA A 52 -11.80 -27.73 26.58
N THR A 53 -10.91 -27.35 27.50
CA THR A 53 -10.13 -26.11 27.42
C THR A 53 -9.09 -26.14 26.30
N ASP A 54 -8.42 -27.28 26.09
CA ASP A 54 -7.39 -27.43 25.06
C ASP A 54 -8.01 -27.38 23.66
N LEU A 55 -9.19 -27.97 23.48
CA LEU A 55 -9.96 -27.88 22.23
C LEU A 55 -10.42 -26.45 21.92
N ARG A 56 -10.80 -25.67 22.94
CA ARG A 56 -11.15 -24.24 22.76
C ARG A 56 -9.92 -23.42 22.39
N LEU A 57 -8.81 -23.60 23.10
CA LEU A 57 -7.57 -22.89 22.82
C LEU A 57 -7.05 -23.24 21.42
N TYR A 58 -7.09 -24.52 21.04
CA TYR A 58 -6.75 -24.95 19.69
C TYR A 58 -7.63 -24.27 18.64
N LYS A 59 -8.95 -24.22 18.86
CA LYS A 59 -9.87 -23.50 17.97
C LYS A 59 -9.52 -22.01 17.87
N GLU A 60 -9.25 -21.33 18.99
CA GLU A 60 -8.85 -19.92 19.00
C GLU A 60 -7.56 -19.68 18.22
N VAL A 61 -6.56 -20.57 18.37
CA VAL A 61 -5.30 -20.51 17.62
C VAL A 61 -5.53 -20.74 16.13
N VAL A 62 -6.40 -21.69 15.75
CA VAL A 62 -6.76 -21.95 14.35
C VAL A 62 -7.51 -20.77 13.74
N ASP A 63 -8.45 -20.18 14.48
CA ASP A 63 -9.21 -19.01 14.01
C ASP A 63 -8.28 -17.78 13.87
N LEU A 64 -7.33 -17.59 14.78
CA LEU A 64 -6.29 -16.56 14.66
C LEU A 64 -5.39 -16.80 13.44
N ALA A 65 -4.96 -18.04 13.21
CA ALA A 65 -4.15 -18.40 12.05
C ALA A 65 -4.88 -18.09 10.73
N ARG A 66 -6.18 -18.41 10.63
CA ARG A 66 -7.01 -18.05 9.48
C ARG A 66 -7.14 -16.55 9.29
N PHE A 67 -7.30 -15.81 10.39
CA PHE A 67 -7.37 -14.35 10.33
C PHE A 67 -6.06 -13.74 9.81
N ILE A 68 -4.92 -14.21 10.31
CA ILE A 68 -3.60 -13.78 9.82
C ILE A 68 -3.44 -14.09 8.33
N GLU A 69 -3.87 -15.27 7.88
CA GLU A 69 -3.80 -15.65 6.45
C GLU A 69 -4.67 -14.73 5.57
N SER A 70 -5.90 -14.41 5.99
CA SER A 70 -6.75 -13.45 5.27
C SER A 70 -6.09 -12.07 5.19
N ALA A 71 -5.59 -11.57 6.32
CA ALA A 71 -4.91 -10.28 6.37
C ALA A 71 -3.66 -10.23 5.48
N LYS A 72 -2.89 -11.33 5.41
CA LYS A 72 -1.75 -11.46 4.49
C LYS A 72 -2.17 -11.40 3.03
N GLN A 73 -3.27 -12.05 2.66
CA GLN A 73 -3.79 -12.02 1.29
C GLN A 73 -4.30 -10.63 0.90
N GLU A 74 -4.96 -9.94 1.82
CA GLU A 74 -5.39 -8.55 1.61
C GLU A 74 -4.20 -7.60 1.45
N LEU A 75 -3.16 -7.74 2.28
CA LEU A 75 -1.92 -6.96 2.15
C LEU A 75 -1.17 -7.26 0.84
N ALA A 76 -1.19 -8.51 0.39
CA ALA A 76 -0.61 -8.88 -0.90
C ALA A 76 -1.34 -8.23 -2.09
N ALA A 77 -2.67 -8.08 -1.98
CA ALA A 77 -3.48 -7.45 -3.02
C ALA A 77 -3.20 -5.94 -3.17
N LEU A 78 -2.64 -5.28 -2.15
CA LEU A 78 -2.19 -3.88 -2.24
C LEU A 78 -0.92 -3.70 -3.08
N GLN A 79 -0.28 -4.80 -3.50
CA GLN A 79 0.94 -4.80 -4.31
C GLN A 79 2.06 -3.89 -3.74
N PRO A 80 2.43 -4.03 -2.45
CA PRO A 80 3.38 -3.13 -1.79
C PRO A 80 4.76 -3.08 -2.49
N ALA A 81 5.21 -4.17 -3.11
CA ALA A 81 6.44 -4.17 -3.90
C ALA A 81 6.37 -3.25 -5.13
N GLU A 82 5.22 -3.19 -5.81
CA GLU A 82 5.01 -2.29 -6.96
C GLU A 82 4.95 -0.82 -6.53
N ILE A 83 4.32 -0.54 -5.38
CA ILE A 83 4.30 0.79 -4.78
C ILE A 83 5.71 1.30 -4.49
N ARG A 84 6.56 0.44 -3.90
CA ARG A 84 7.95 0.77 -3.60
C ARG A 84 8.81 0.90 -4.85
N ASP A 85 8.75 -0.09 -5.74
CA ASP A 85 9.70 -0.19 -6.84
C ASP A 85 9.34 0.70 -8.05
N GLN A 86 8.08 1.14 -8.16
CA GLN A 86 7.60 1.90 -9.31
C GLN A 86 6.86 3.19 -8.91
N HIS A 87 5.78 3.10 -8.14
CA HIS A 87 4.89 4.26 -7.97
C HIS A 87 5.53 5.42 -7.20
N ILE A 88 6.19 5.15 -6.06
CA ILE A 88 6.81 6.21 -5.26
C ILE A 88 8.04 6.84 -5.96
N PRO A 89 8.97 6.06 -6.54
CA PRO A 89 10.08 6.62 -7.32
C PRO A 89 9.59 7.48 -8.47
N ASN A 90 8.66 6.98 -9.31
CA ASN A 90 8.13 7.73 -10.45
C ASN A 90 7.45 9.03 -10.00
N ALA A 91 6.64 8.99 -8.94
CA ALA A 91 5.98 10.18 -8.42
C ALA A 91 6.99 11.22 -7.89
N THR A 92 8.09 10.77 -7.29
CA THR A 92 9.14 11.66 -6.81
C THR A 92 9.89 12.31 -7.98
N ASP A 93 10.25 11.54 -9.01
CA ASP A 93 10.93 12.03 -10.20
C ASP A 93 10.07 13.06 -10.96
N GLU A 94 8.77 12.79 -11.13
CA GLU A 94 7.82 13.72 -11.75
C GLU A 94 7.69 15.02 -10.94
N LEU A 95 7.65 14.93 -9.60
CA LEU A 95 7.59 16.10 -8.73
C LEU A 95 8.87 16.95 -8.80
N ASP A 96 10.04 16.31 -8.87
CA ASP A 96 11.31 17.02 -9.06
C ASP A 96 11.39 17.68 -10.45
N ALA A 97 10.88 17.01 -11.49
CA ALA A 97 10.78 17.59 -12.83
C ALA A 97 9.86 18.81 -12.86
N VAL A 98 8.73 18.78 -12.13
CA VAL A 98 7.84 19.95 -11.99
C VAL A 98 8.57 21.11 -11.32
N VAL A 99 9.31 20.86 -10.23
CA VAL A 99 10.11 21.91 -9.58
C VAL A 99 11.09 22.53 -10.57
N GLY A 100 11.90 21.71 -11.25
CA GLY A 100 12.88 22.20 -12.22
C GLY A 100 12.25 22.97 -13.39
N ALA A 101 11.11 22.50 -13.93
CA ALA A 101 10.39 23.20 -14.99
C ALA A 101 9.84 24.56 -14.52
N THR A 102 9.33 24.64 -13.30
CA THR A 102 8.84 25.91 -12.74
C THR A 102 9.97 26.89 -12.49
N GLU A 103 11.13 26.45 -12.00
CA GLU A 103 12.32 27.30 -11.83
C GLU A 103 12.79 27.87 -13.16
N GLN A 104 12.90 27.03 -14.18
CA GLN A 104 13.27 27.46 -15.54
C GLN A 104 12.29 28.49 -16.11
N ALA A 105 10.99 28.26 -15.93
CA ALA A 105 9.96 29.20 -16.38
C ALA A 105 10.11 30.57 -15.69
N THR A 106 10.42 30.60 -14.39
CA THR A 106 10.65 31.86 -13.66
C THR A 106 11.90 32.58 -14.13
N PHE A 107 13.01 31.88 -14.37
CA PHE A 107 14.19 32.51 -14.95
C PHE A 107 13.90 33.12 -16.32
N ALA A 108 13.14 32.44 -17.18
CA ALA A 108 12.73 32.98 -18.47
C ALA A 108 11.84 34.23 -18.33
N ILE A 109 10.99 34.29 -17.30
CA ILE A 109 10.19 35.49 -16.97
C ILE A 109 11.12 36.64 -16.55
N PHE A 110 12.12 36.37 -15.70
CA PHE A 110 13.09 37.37 -15.25
C PHE A 110 13.92 37.94 -16.40
N ASP A 111 14.42 37.08 -17.30
CA ASP A 111 15.13 37.50 -18.50
C ASP A 111 14.26 38.42 -19.38
N ALA A 112 12.97 38.09 -19.53
CA ALA A 112 12.04 38.93 -20.28
C ALA A 112 11.80 40.29 -19.59
N CYS A 113 11.67 40.30 -18.26
CA CYS A 113 11.53 41.51 -17.45
C CYS A 113 12.76 42.43 -17.56
N ASP A 114 13.97 41.87 -17.61
CA ASP A 114 15.21 42.63 -17.81
C ASP A 114 15.25 43.29 -19.19
N VAL A 115 14.85 42.57 -20.24
CA VAL A 115 14.73 43.13 -21.59
C VAL A 115 13.69 44.26 -21.62
N ILE A 116 12.53 44.07 -20.99
CA ILE A 116 11.48 45.11 -20.89
C ILE A 116 12.02 46.36 -20.19
N THR A 117 12.78 46.20 -19.11
CA THR A 117 13.40 47.32 -18.38
C THR A 117 14.45 48.04 -19.23
N GLY A 118 15.26 47.30 -19.98
CA GLY A 118 16.22 47.88 -20.92
C GLY A 118 15.55 48.75 -22.01
N ILE A 119 14.40 48.30 -22.53
CA ILE A 119 13.59 49.07 -23.49
C ILE A 119 12.91 50.27 -22.80
N SER A 120 12.45 50.11 -21.55
CA SER A 120 11.82 51.18 -20.77
C SER A 120 12.76 52.38 -20.57
N GLY A 121 14.06 52.15 -20.47
CA GLY A 121 15.06 53.21 -20.35
C GLY A 121 15.20 54.09 -21.61
N GLN A 122 14.60 53.69 -22.74
CA GLN A 122 14.71 54.38 -24.03
C GLN A 122 13.46 55.19 -24.40
N ILE A 123 12.38 55.09 -23.61
CA ILE A 123 11.11 55.79 -23.85
C ILE A 123 10.95 57.01 -22.94
N ASP A 124 9.81 57.70 -23.03
CA ASP A 124 9.55 58.87 -22.20
C ASP A 124 9.50 58.51 -20.70
N PRO A 125 9.90 59.43 -19.80
CA PRO A 125 10.02 59.12 -18.38
C PRO A 125 8.71 58.66 -17.70
N GLU A 126 7.56 59.13 -18.17
CA GLU A 126 6.27 58.76 -17.56
C GLU A 126 5.90 57.31 -17.90
N SER A 127 6.01 56.93 -19.16
CA SER A 127 5.79 55.55 -19.61
C SER A 127 6.85 54.59 -19.04
N SER A 128 8.11 55.04 -18.97
CA SER A 128 9.22 54.28 -18.38
C SER A 128 8.97 53.94 -16.90
N ALA A 129 8.51 54.92 -16.12
CA ALA A 129 8.19 54.72 -14.71
C ALA A 129 7.04 53.70 -14.54
N LYS A 130 5.97 53.81 -15.35
CA LYS A 130 4.85 52.86 -15.31
C LYS A 130 5.29 51.44 -15.66
N LEU A 131 6.15 51.27 -16.67
CA LEU A 131 6.61 49.95 -17.09
C LEU A 131 7.53 49.31 -16.03
N THR A 132 8.43 50.10 -15.47
CA THR A 132 9.31 49.67 -14.37
C THR A 132 8.49 49.24 -13.15
N GLU A 133 7.43 49.97 -12.79
CA GLU A 133 6.53 49.58 -11.70
C GLU A 133 5.86 48.22 -11.94
N GLN A 134 5.43 47.93 -13.17
CA GLN A 134 4.84 46.62 -13.50
C GLN A 134 5.88 45.50 -13.46
N VAL A 135 7.09 45.75 -13.95
CA VAL A 135 8.19 44.78 -13.87
C VAL A 135 8.53 44.45 -12.42
N THR A 136 8.60 45.45 -11.54
CA THR A 136 8.80 45.23 -10.09
C THR A 136 7.71 44.34 -9.50
N LYS A 137 6.43 44.57 -9.85
CA LYS A 137 5.32 43.72 -9.40
C LYS A 137 5.44 42.27 -9.89
N ILE A 138 5.95 42.05 -11.11
CA ILE A 138 6.21 40.71 -11.62
C ILE A 138 7.31 40.02 -10.81
N PHE A 139 8.42 40.72 -10.54
CA PHE A 139 9.49 40.19 -9.70
C PHE A 139 8.97 39.79 -8.31
N GLU A 140 8.20 40.66 -7.65
CA GLU A 140 7.59 40.39 -6.35
C GLU A 140 6.65 39.19 -6.38
N ALA A 141 5.81 39.07 -7.41
CA ALA A 141 4.86 37.97 -7.57
C ALA A 141 5.57 36.62 -7.81
N CYS A 142 6.64 36.62 -8.60
CA CYS A 142 7.45 35.42 -8.88
C CYS A 142 8.32 35.01 -7.68
N ASN A 143 8.69 35.95 -6.80
CA ASN A 143 9.49 35.66 -5.59
C ASN A 143 8.73 34.77 -4.56
N PHE A 144 7.40 34.64 -4.71
CA PHE A 144 6.58 33.74 -3.90
C PHE A 144 6.72 32.25 -4.29
N GLN A 145 7.47 31.93 -5.35
CA GLN A 145 7.65 30.58 -5.86
C GLN A 145 8.33 29.62 -4.87
N ASP A 146 9.14 30.14 -3.95
CA ASP A 146 9.84 29.32 -2.93
C ASP A 146 8.87 28.46 -2.11
N ILE A 147 7.66 28.96 -1.84
CA ILE A 147 6.62 28.19 -1.13
C ILE A 147 6.16 26.96 -1.93
N THR A 148 6.17 27.02 -3.27
CA THR A 148 5.80 25.86 -4.11
C THR A 148 6.89 24.79 -4.06
N GLY A 149 8.16 25.19 -4.18
CA GLY A 149 9.30 24.27 -4.04
C GLY A 149 9.35 23.61 -2.66
N GLN A 150 9.13 24.38 -1.59
CA GLN A 150 9.04 23.86 -0.22
C GLN A 150 7.86 22.90 -0.02
N ARG A 151 6.69 23.22 -0.57
CA ARG A 151 5.51 22.35 -0.49
C ARG A 151 5.73 21.04 -1.24
N ILE A 152 6.30 21.07 -2.45
CA ILE A 152 6.64 19.87 -3.20
C ILE A 152 7.69 19.05 -2.44
N SER A 153 8.73 19.68 -1.91
CA SER A 153 9.74 19.01 -1.07
C SER A 153 9.13 18.35 0.17
N LYS A 154 8.08 18.93 0.76
CA LYS A 154 7.32 18.30 1.84
C LYS A 154 6.54 17.07 1.36
N VAL A 155 5.90 17.15 0.19
CA VAL A 155 5.21 16.00 -0.42
C VAL A 155 6.19 14.86 -0.68
N VAL A 156 7.35 15.15 -1.28
CA VAL A 156 8.42 14.17 -1.53
C VAL A 156 8.90 13.52 -0.23
N ARG A 157 9.11 14.29 0.84
CA ARG A 157 9.45 13.74 2.17
C ARG A 157 8.37 12.79 2.70
N THR A 158 7.10 13.13 2.53
CA THR A 158 5.99 12.25 2.91
C THR A 158 5.99 10.96 2.09
N LEU A 159 6.22 11.04 0.77
CA LEU A 159 6.32 9.85 -0.09
C LEU A 159 7.45 8.92 0.36
N LYS A 160 8.62 9.47 0.71
CA LYS A 160 9.74 8.68 1.29
C LYS A 160 9.37 8.03 2.63
N HIS A 161 8.55 8.69 3.44
CA HIS A 161 8.04 8.07 4.68
C HIS A 161 7.09 6.89 4.38
N ILE A 162 6.22 7.04 3.38
CA ILE A 162 5.35 5.96 2.91
C ILE A 162 6.18 4.81 2.37
N GLU A 163 7.21 5.08 1.57
CA GLU A 163 8.15 4.08 1.05
C GLU A 163 8.74 3.23 2.16
N SER A 164 9.25 3.86 3.23
CA SER A 164 9.78 3.15 4.40
C SER A 164 8.74 2.26 5.10
N LYS A 165 7.48 2.69 5.18
CA LYS A 165 6.39 1.88 5.75
C LYS A 165 6.07 0.69 4.85
N VAL A 166 6.03 0.90 3.54
CA VAL A 166 5.83 -0.14 2.54
C VAL A 166 6.98 -1.16 2.58
N ASP A 167 8.23 -0.70 2.74
CA ASP A 167 9.39 -1.56 2.91
C ASP A 167 9.27 -2.48 4.12
N MET A 168 8.78 -1.97 5.25
CA MET A 168 8.53 -2.82 6.43
C MET A 168 7.46 -3.89 6.15
N ILE A 169 6.41 -3.56 5.39
CA ILE A 169 5.38 -4.53 5.00
C ILE A 169 5.99 -5.59 4.07
N VAL A 170 6.79 -5.18 3.08
CA VAL A 170 7.48 -6.12 2.19
C VAL A 170 8.47 -6.98 2.97
N ALA A 171 9.21 -6.44 3.93
CA ALA A 171 10.14 -7.22 4.76
C ALA A 171 9.43 -8.20 5.68
N ALA A 172 8.27 -7.83 6.22
CA ALA A 172 7.49 -8.69 7.12
C ALA A 172 6.77 -9.84 6.39
N PHE A 173 6.40 -9.66 5.12
CA PHE A 173 5.51 -10.59 4.39
C PHE A 173 6.06 -11.07 3.03
N GLY A 174 7.29 -10.68 2.66
CA GLY A 174 7.81 -10.69 1.28
C GLY A 174 7.87 -12.03 0.57
N ASP A 175 8.10 -13.15 1.27
CA ASP A 175 8.18 -14.46 0.61
C ASP A 175 6.80 -15.06 0.29
N GLU A 176 5.75 -14.72 1.05
CA GLU A 176 4.38 -15.22 0.86
C GLU A 176 3.56 -14.30 -0.06
N VAL A 177 3.77 -12.99 0.03
CA VAL A 177 3.15 -11.98 -0.86
C VAL A 177 3.60 -12.18 -2.32
N ARG A 178 4.87 -12.52 -2.55
CA ARG A 178 5.41 -12.79 -3.89
C ARG A 178 4.88 -14.10 -4.51
N GLN A 179 4.57 -15.11 -3.69
CA GLN A 179 4.02 -16.38 -4.18
C GLN A 179 2.58 -16.24 -4.69
N ASN A 180 1.78 -15.37 -4.08
CA ASN A 180 0.40 -15.10 -4.51
C ASN A 180 0.27 -14.31 -5.83
N HIS A 181 1.36 -13.68 -6.30
CA HIS A 181 1.41 -12.99 -7.60
C HIS A 181 1.61 -13.90 -8.82
N THR A 182 1.84 -15.21 -8.64
CA THR A 182 1.97 -16.15 -9.77
C THR A 182 0.61 -16.63 -10.32
N ARG A 183 -0.52 -16.15 -9.77
CA ARG A 183 -1.85 -16.44 -10.32
C ARG A 183 -2.21 -15.37 -11.37
N PRO A 184 -2.56 -15.75 -12.63
CA PRO A 184 -2.63 -14.78 -13.74
C PRO A 184 -3.61 -13.63 -13.48
N ALA A 185 -3.13 -12.42 -13.76
CA ALA A 185 -3.74 -11.10 -13.56
C ALA A 185 -4.97 -10.79 -14.45
N ALA A 186 -5.89 -11.74 -14.65
CA ALA A 186 -7.03 -11.55 -15.55
C ALA A 186 -8.34 -11.10 -14.87
N ALA A 187 -8.40 -11.03 -13.53
CA ALA A 187 -9.67 -10.86 -12.81
C ALA A 187 -9.80 -9.58 -11.95
N ALA A 188 -8.75 -8.78 -11.77
CA ALA A 188 -8.76 -7.67 -10.81
C ALA A 188 -9.05 -6.27 -11.40
N ALA A 189 -9.39 -6.17 -12.69
CA ALA A 189 -9.57 -4.87 -13.37
C ALA A 189 -10.98 -4.25 -13.19
N ALA A 190 -11.82 -4.73 -12.26
CA ALA A 190 -13.24 -4.38 -12.26
C ALA A 190 -13.70 -3.42 -11.14
N GLU A 191 -12.93 -3.14 -10.09
CA GLU A 191 -13.44 -2.33 -8.97
C GLU A 191 -12.44 -1.26 -8.50
N VAL A 192 -12.42 -0.13 -9.21
CA VAL A 192 -11.84 1.11 -8.69
C VAL A 192 -12.91 1.77 -7.82
N HIS A 193 -12.89 1.46 -6.52
CA HIS A 193 -13.63 2.21 -5.52
C HIS A 193 -12.86 3.48 -5.17
N THR A 194 -13.42 4.63 -5.53
CA THR A 194 -12.98 5.95 -5.07
C THR A 194 -13.54 6.21 -3.66
N ASP A 195 -12.67 6.24 -2.65
CA ASP A 195 -13.01 6.72 -1.30
C ASP A 195 -11.97 7.76 -0.85
N PRO A 196 -12.32 8.70 0.06
CA PRO A 196 -11.69 10.01 0.16
C PRO A 196 -10.36 9.98 0.92
N SER A 197 -9.52 10.96 0.58
CA SER A 197 -8.17 11.20 1.10
C SER A 197 -8.05 11.09 2.64
N PRO A 198 -7.07 10.34 3.19
CA PRO A 198 -6.83 10.30 4.62
C PRO A 198 -6.26 11.64 5.13
N ASN A 199 -6.78 12.13 6.25
CA ASN A 199 -6.27 13.32 6.92
C ASN A 199 -5.05 12.94 7.79
N PHE A 200 -3.84 13.28 7.33
CA PHE A 200 -2.58 13.02 8.04
C PHE A 200 -2.22 14.18 8.97
N ALA A 201 -2.93 14.29 10.09
CA ALA A 201 -2.46 15.10 11.22
C ALA A 201 -1.61 14.23 12.16
N THR A 202 -0.38 14.71 12.39
CA THR A 202 0.50 14.46 13.54
C THR A 202 1.11 13.05 13.72
N ASP A 203 2.32 12.88 13.16
CA ASP A 203 3.42 12.21 13.87
C ASP A 203 4.76 12.69 13.28
N ARG A 204 5.35 13.74 13.88
CA ARG A 204 6.61 14.33 13.44
C ARG A 204 7.61 14.25 14.61
N PRO A 205 8.87 13.80 14.40
CA PRO A 205 9.89 13.81 15.45
C PRO A 205 10.12 15.23 16.00
N ALA A 206 10.28 15.36 17.31
CA ALA A 206 10.35 16.66 18.01
C ALA A 206 11.64 17.46 17.76
N ASP A 207 12.67 16.87 17.14
CA ASP A 207 14.03 17.42 17.04
C ASP A 207 14.46 17.76 15.60
N ASP A 208 13.57 18.29 14.77
CA ASP A 208 13.94 18.88 13.47
C ASP A 208 14.24 20.38 13.64
N PRO A 209 15.51 20.82 13.57
CA PRO A 209 15.89 22.23 13.76
C PRO A 209 15.37 23.17 12.68
N GLU A 210 14.85 22.65 11.55
CA GLU A 210 14.22 23.44 10.50
C GLU A 210 12.69 23.52 10.61
N ALA A 211 12.08 22.80 11.56
CA ALA A 211 10.62 22.78 11.72
C ALA A 211 10.00 24.14 12.08
N GLY A 212 10.77 25.01 12.75
CA GLY A 212 10.34 26.37 13.13
C GLY A 212 10.66 27.46 12.09
N LEU A 213 11.40 27.13 11.03
CA LEU A 213 11.79 28.09 9.99
C LEU A 213 10.90 28.01 8.73
N LEU A 214 10.03 27.00 8.66
CA LEU A 214 9.15 26.69 7.52
C LEU A 214 7.75 27.32 7.65
N HIS A 215 7.68 28.55 8.17
CA HIS A 215 6.43 29.30 8.19
C HIS A 215 6.29 30.10 6.90
N GLY A 216 5.84 29.41 5.86
CA GLY A 216 5.30 30.06 4.68
C GLY A 216 4.03 30.87 5.01
N PRO A 217 3.67 31.85 4.18
CA PRO A 217 2.43 32.60 4.30
C PRO A 217 1.26 31.63 4.42
N GLN A 218 0.60 31.76 5.56
CA GLN A 218 -0.43 30.85 5.99
C GLN A 218 -1.63 30.96 5.03
N MET A 219 -2.40 29.87 4.88
CA MET A 219 -3.68 29.90 4.17
C MET A 219 -4.51 31.08 4.70
N THR A 220 -5.38 31.73 3.92
CA THR A 220 -6.12 32.92 4.38
C THR A 220 -6.95 32.72 5.65
N SER A 221 -7.26 31.47 6.03
CA SER A 221 -7.87 31.10 7.32
C SER A 221 -6.86 30.75 8.42
N ALA A 222 -5.65 30.40 7.99
CA ALA A 222 -4.40 30.15 8.71
C ALA A 222 -3.68 31.40 9.25
N ALA A 223 -3.75 32.49 8.48
CA ALA A 223 -2.92 33.69 8.58
C ALA A 223 -3.24 34.54 9.80
N MET A 224 -2.25 34.69 10.69
CA MET A 224 -2.27 35.78 11.67
C MET A 224 -2.48 37.10 10.93
N ASP A 225 -3.54 37.82 11.30
CA ASP A 225 -3.77 39.15 10.76
C ASP A 225 -2.82 40.17 11.40
N GLN A 226 -2.66 41.32 10.74
CA GLN A 226 -1.76 42.37 11.21
C GLN A 226 -2.15 42.90 12.61
N ASP A 227 -3.44 42.85 12.96
CA ASP A 227 -3.95 43.28 14.26
C ASP A 227 -3.56 42.30 15.39
N GLU A 228 -3.32 41.03 15.06
CA GLU A 228 -2.84 40.00 15.96
C GLU A 228 -1.33 40.07 16.15
N ILE A 229 -0.59 40.42 15.09
CA ILE A 229 0.86 40.73 15.14
C ILE A 229 1.10 41.95 16.04
N ASP A 230 0.33 43.02 15.85
CA ASP A 230 0.47 44.25 16.62
C ASP A 230 0.13 44.03 18.11
N ARG A 231 -0.85 43.17 18.40
CA ARG A 231 -1.17 42.75 19.78
C ARG A 231 -0.06 41.90 20.42
N LEU A 232 0.55 41.00 19.64
CA LEU A 232 1.65 40.17 20.12
C LEU A 232 2.87 41.05 20.45
N LEU A 233 3.20 42.02 19.59
CA LEU A 233 4.31 42.95 19.81
C LEU A 233 4.06 43.90 20.98
N ALA A 234 2.83 44.38 21.17
CA ALA A 234 2.44 45.18 22.32
C ALA A 234 2.48 44.42 23.66
N SER A 235 2.55 43.09 23.64
CA SER A 235 2.66 42.26 24.86
C SER A 235 4.10 42.06 25.36
N PHE A 236 5.09 42.55 24.61
CA PHE A 236 6.52 42.49 24.98
C PHE A 236 7.06 43.80 25.58
N ASP A 237 6.25 44.86 25.61
CA ASP A 237 6.48 46.10 26.39
C ASP A 237 5.75 46.04 27.74
#